data_AF-A0A817B4K4-F1
#
_entry.id   AF-A0A817B4K4-F1
#
_cell.length_a   1.000
_cell.length_b   1.000
_cell.length_c   1.000
_cell.angle_alpha   90.00
_cell.angle_beta   90.00
_cell.angle_gamma   90.00
#
_symmetry.space_group_name_H-M   'P 1'
#
loop_
_entity.id
_entity.type
_entity.pdbx_description
1 polymer ?
#
loop_
_entity_poly.entity_id
_entity_poly.type
_entity_poly.pdbx_seq_one_letter_code
_entity_poly.pdbx_strand_id
1 'polypeptide(L)'
;MYVFLSLQDGVCLEKRQAESLRIIEKYPDRIHVIVEKAEKFEIPNIDKKKIKLSSEKAIFIYVDNVLPPTGEILSSVYEEEKDEDGFLYIT
;
A
#
# COMPACT_ATOMS: atom_id res chain seq x y z
N MET A 1 2.11 9.85 -0.67
CA MET A 1 1.73 8.47 -1.02
C MET A 1 2.40 8.09 -2.33
N TYR A 2 3.43 7.25 -2.29
CA TYR A 2 3.92 6.58 -3.50
C TYR A 2 3.31 5.18 -3.48
N VAL A 3 2.44 4.88 -4.43
CA VAL A 3 1.76 3.57 -4.48
C VAL A 3 2.61 2.67 -5.36
N PHE A 4 3.27 1.69 -4.75
CA PHE A 4 3.93 0.63 -5.51
C PHE A 4 2.87 -0.43 -5.79
N LEU A 5 2.48 -0.54 -7.06
CA LEU A 5 1.45 -1.50 -7.46
C LEU A 5 2.07 -2.84 -7.79
N SER A 6 1.43 -3.88 -7.23
CA SER A 6 1.66 -5.29 -7.47
C SER A 6 3.03 -5.75 -7.01
N LEU A 7 3.04 -6.43 -5.87
CA LEU A 7 3.81 -7.65 -5.76
C LEU A 7 3.51 -8.50 -6.99
N GLN A 8 4.52 -8.72 -7.84
CA GLN A 8 4.43 -9.80 -8.81
C GLN A 8 4.56 -11.09 -8.01
N ASP A 9 3.55 -11.96 -8.06
CA ASP A 9 3.60 -13.29 -7.44
C ASP A 9 4.95 -13.95 -7.77
N GLY A 10 5.81 -14.11 -6.75
CA GLY A 10 7.14 -14.73 -6.88
C GLY A 10 8.37 -13.86 -6.58
N VAL A 11 8.23 -12.60 -6.15
CA VAL A 11 9.39 -11.80 -5.69
C VAL A 11 9.79 -12.21 -4.26
N CYS A 12 11.00 -12.76 -4.11
CA CYS A 12 11.60 -13.15 -2.82
C CYS A 12 11.71 -11.95 -1.85
N LEU A 13 11.61 -12.22 -0.54
CA LEU A 13 11.69 -11.24 0.55
C LEU A 13 12.91 -10.33 0.45
N GLU A 14 14.07 -10.89 0.13
CA GLU A 14 15.33 -10.14 0.02
C GLU A 14 15.28 -9.05 -1.07
N LYS A 15 14.64 -9.34 -2.21
CA LYS A 15 14.43 -8.36 -3.29
C LYS A 15 13.44 -7.28 -2.89
N ARG A 16 12.40 -7.63 -2.12
CA ARG A 16 11.46 -6.66 -1.57
C ARG A 16 12.14 -5.71 -0.61
N GLN A 17 12.95 -6.23 0.31
CA GLN A 17 13.72 -5.43 1.25
C GLN A 17 14.70 -4.48 0.54
N ALA A 18 15.42 -4.97 -0.48
CA ALA A 18 16.31 -4.13 -1.27
C ALA A 18 15.58 -2.98 -1.98
N GLU A 19 14.41 -3.25 -2.56
CA GLU A 19 13.58 -2.22 -3.18
C GLU A 19 12.97 -1.26 -2.15
N SER A 20 12.50 -1.78 -1.00
CA SER A 20 12.02 -0.98 0.12
C SER A 20 13.08 0.03 0.57
N LEU A 21 14.29 -0.45 0.86
CA LEU A 21 15.44 0.38 1.24
C LEU A 21 15.74 1.45 0.18
N ARG A 22 15.74 1.06 -1.10
CA ARG A 22 15.97 2.00 -2.20
C ARG A 22 14.91 3.09 -2.29
N ILE A 23 13.64 2.76 -2.02
CA ILE A 23 12.54 3.73 -2.06
C ILE A 23 12.56 4.62 -0.81
N ILE A 24 12.91 4.07 0.37
CA ILE A 24 13.13 4.81 1.62
C ILE A 24 14.26 5.82 1.44
N GLU A 25 15.41 5.41 0.90
CA GLU A 25 16.54 6.31 0.67
C GLU A 25 16.21 7.40 -0.36
N LYS A 26 15.44 7.06 -1.39
CA LYS A 26 15.04 8.00 -2.45
C LYS A 26 13.96 8.99 -2.00
N TYR A 27 13.07 8.59 -1.10
CA TYR A 27 11.94 9.40 -0.63
C TYR A 27 11.71 9.18 0.88
N PRO A 28 12.58 9.71 1.75
CA PRO A 28 12.51 9.46 3.20
C PRO A 28 11.25 10.04 3.86
N ASP A 29 10.74 11.17 3.36
CA ASP A 29 9.54 11.83 3.92
C ASP A 29 8.21 11.25 3.39
N ARG A 30 8.21 10.03 2.85
CA ARG A 30 7.02 9.41 2.26
C ARG A 30 6.77 8.03 2.83
N ILE A 31 5.49 7.75 3.06
CA ILE A 31 5.01 6.42 3.43
C ILE A 31 4.90 5.57 2.16
N HIS A 32 5.49 4.37 2.21
CA HIS A 32 5.52 3.42 1.11
C HIS A 32 4.50 2.32 1.38
N VAL A 33 3.59 2.17 0.43
CA VAL A 33 2.42 1.32 0.59
C VAL A 33 2.30 0.41 -0.62
N ILE A 34 2.07 -0.87 -0.35
CA ILE A 34 1.66 -1.86 -1.33
C ILE A 34 0.14 -1.94 -1.28
N VAL A 35 -0.49 -1.76 -2.43
CA VAL A 35 -1.94 -1.92 -2.58
C VAL A 35 -2.20 -3.23 -3.31
N GLU A 36 -2.86 -4.14 -2.63
CA GLU A 36 -3.39 -5.39 -3.16
C GLU A 36 -4.83 -5.17 -3.62
N LYS A 37 -5.22 -5.91 -4.67
CA LYS A 37 -6.59 -5.85 -5.19
C LYS A 37 -7.41 -6.94 -4.52
N ALA A 38 -8.47 -6.56 -3.80
CA ALA A 38 -9.47 -7.51 -3.34
C ALA A 38 -10.11 -8.27 -4.53
N GLU A 39 -10.16 -9.61 -4.45
CA GLU A 39 -10.65 -10.49 -5.52
C GLU A 39 -12.09 -10.17 -5.99
N LYS A 40 -12.90 -9.57 -5.11
CA LYS A 40 -14.33 -9.29 -5.35
C LYS A 40 -14.62 -7.92 -5.97
N PHE A 41 -13.67 -7.01 -6.04
CA PHE A 41 -13.94 -5.65 -6.52
C PHE A 41 -13.24 -5.37 -7.86
N GLU A 42 -14.04 -5.05 -8.88
CA GLU A 42 -13.55 -4.50 -10.15
C GLU A 42 -13.17 -3.02 -9.97
N ILE A 43 -12.05 -2.79 -9.26
CA ILE A 43 -11.38 -1.51 -9.29
C ILE A 43 -10.62 -1.40 -10.62
N PRO A 44 -10.81 -0.31 -11.39
CA PRO A 44 -10.01 -0.08 -12.60
C PRO A 44 -8.52 -0.04 -12.23
N ASN A 45 -7.68 -0.49 -13.16
CA ASN A 45 -6.24 -0.61 -12.95
C ASN A 45 -5.67 0.68 -12.32
N ILE A 46 -5.05 0.54 -11.15
CA ILE A 46 -4.56 1.70 -10.41
C ILE A 46 -3.28 2.16 -11.11
N ASP A 47 -3.29 3.36 -11.69
CA ASP A 47 -2.05 3.98 -12.13
C ASP A 47 -1.23 4.35 -10.88
N LYS A 48 0.10 4.23 -10.94
CA LYS A 48 1.10 4.42 -9.86
C LYS A 48 0.96 5.66 -8.96
N LYS A 49 0.02 6.56 -9.25
CA LYS A 49 -0.26 7.81 -8.54
C LYS A 49 -1.73 8.09 -8.28
N LYS A 50 -2.69 7.47 -8.99
CA LYS A 50 -4.11 7.90 -8.97
C LYS A 50 -5.07 6.73 -9.19
N ILE A 51 -6.09 6.68 -8.35
CA ILE A 51 -7.25 5.84 -8.58
C ILE A 51 -8.35 6.71 -9.19
N LYS A 52 -8.90 6.31 -10.34
CA LYS A 52 -10.05 6.98 -10.97
C LYS A 52 -11.32 6.29 -10.52
N LEU A 53 -11.99 6.82 -9.50
CA LEU A 53 -13.31 6.36 -9.09
C LEU A 53 -14.39 7.42 -9.37
N SER A 54 -15.57 6.94 -9.77
CA SER A 54 -16.78 7.75 -9.84
C SER A 54 -17.29 8.02 -8.41
N SER A 55 -17.90 9.18 -8.18
CA SER A 55 -18.41 9.61 -6.87
C SER A 55 -19.50 8.70 -6.27
N GLU A 56 -20.05 7.81 -7.08
CA GLU A 56 -21.09 6.81 -6.72
C GLU A 56 -20.48 5.52 -6.16
N LYS A 57 -19.16 5.36 -6.20
CA LYS A 57 -18.47 4.16 -5.75
C LYS A 57 -17.70 4.44 -4.45
N ALA A 58 -17.85 3.56 -3.47
CA ALA A 58 -17.10 3.61 -2.21
C ALA A 58 -15.76 2.88 -2.34
N ILE A 59 -14.75 3.37 -1.61
CA ILE A 59 -13.46 2.72 -1.43
C ILE A 59 -13.36 2.30 0.03
N PHE A 60 -13.07 1.03 0.25
CA PHE A 60 -12.67 0.53 1.55
C PHE A 60 -11.18 0.24 1.49
N ILE A 61 -10.47 0.57 2.57
CA ILE A 61 -9.03 0.41 2.71
C ILE A 61 -8.87 -0.48 3.93
N TYR A 62 -8.28 -1.65 3.77
CA TYR A 62 -7.97 -2.55 4.88
C TYR A 62 -6.47 -2.57 5.09
N VAL A 63 -6.03 -2.48 6.34
CA VAL A 63 -4.64 -2.72 6.77
C VAL A 63 -4.68 -3.99 7.61
N ASP A 64 -3.94 -5.02 7.20
CA ASP A 64 -3.97 -6.36 7.81
C ASP A 64 -5.41 -6.89 8.06
N ASN A 65 -6.27 -6.82 7.05
CA ASN A 65 -7.68 -7.24 7.12
C ASN A 65 -8.58 -6.43 8.09
N VAL A 66 -8.06 -5.36 8.71
CA VAL A 66 -8.79 -4.47 9.61
C VAL A 66 -9.01 -3.10 8.96
N LEU A 67 -10.18 -2.49 9.18
CA LEU A 67 -10.42 -1.11 8.76
C LEU A 67 -9.66 -0.17 9.72
N PRO A 68 -8.68 0.62 9.25
CA PRO A 68 -8.01 1.58 10.10
C PRO A 68 -9.02 2.66 10.55
N PRO A 69 -8.88 3.22 11.76
CA PRO A 69 -9.75 4.29 12.22
C PRO A 69 -9.69 5.49 11.27
N THR A 70 -10.86 6.03 10.88
CA THR A 70 -10.97 7.08 9.85
C THR A 70 -10.28 8.42 10.20
N GLY A 71 -9.77 8.56 11.43
CA GLY A 71 -9.06 9.75 11.91
C GLY A 71 -7.59 9.51 12.27
N GLU A 72 -7.06 8.32 12.05
CA GLU A 72 -5.67 8.02 12.42
C GLU A 72 -4.68 8.55 11.39
N ILE A 73 -3.49 8.93 11.87
CA ILE A 73 -2.43 9.42 11.01
C ILE A 73 -1.75 8.21 10.38
N LEU A 74 -1.67 8.18 9.05
CA LEU A 74 -1.03 7.08 8.30
C LEU A 74 0.42 6.79 8.74
N SER A 75 1.13 7.76 9.32
CA SER A 75 2.48 7.54 9.86
C SER A 75 2.48 6.61 11.06
N SER A 76 1.48 6.76 11.96
CA SER A 76 1.32 5.90 13.13
C SER A 76 0.96 4.48 12.69
N VAL A 77 -0.04 4.35 11.81
CA VAL A 77 -0.41 3.06 11.20
C VAL A 77 0.79 2.40 10.52
N TYR A 78 1.64 3.16 9.81
CA TYR A 78 2.84 2.61 9.18
C TYR A 78 3.88 2.11 10.21
N GLU A 79 4.04 2.77 11.34
CA GLU A 79 5.00 2.34 12.37
C GLU A 79 4.53 1.09 13.11
N GLU A 80 3.21 0.94 13.30
CA GLU A 80 2.59 -0.17 14.02
C GLU A 80 2.36 -1.40 13.13
N GLU A 81 1.90 -1.21 11.89
CA GLU A 81 1.35 -2.27 11.03
C GLU A 81 2.19 -2.54 9.76
N LYS A 82 3.40 -1.99 9.65
CA LYS A 82 4.31 -2.37 8.55
C LYS A 82 4.81 -3.80 8.70
N ASP A 83 5.02 -4.45 7.56
CA ASP A 83 5.62 -5.78 7.52
C ASP A 83 7.16 -5.74 7.66
N GLU A 84 7.79 -6.90 7.84
CA GLU A 84 9.26 -7.05 7.97
C GLU A 84 10.02 -6.61 6.70
N ASP A 85 9.32 -6.51 5.56
CA ASP A 85 9.88 -5.98 4.32
C ASP A 85 9.91 -4.44 4.24
N GLY A 86 9.30 -3.75 5.20
CA GLY A 86 9.24 -2.30 5.29
C GLY A 86 8.13 -1.65 4.46
N PHE A 87 7.17 -2.42 3.96
CA PHE A 87 5.97 -1.90 3.31
C PHE A 87 4.74 -2.05 4.22
N LEU A 88 3.79 -1.11 4.04
CA LEU A 88 2.45 -1.24 4.57
C LEU A 88 1.55 -1.89 3.52
N TYR A 89 0.86 -2.95 3.89
CA TYR A 89 -0.05 -3.68 3.02
C TYR A 89 -1.46 -3.14 3.17
N ILE A 90 -2.06 -2.78 2.04
CA ILE A 90 -3.43 -2.32 1.97
C ILE A 90 -4.20 -3.19 0.97
N THR A 91 -5.36 -3.70 1.38
CA THR A 91 -6.29 -4.46 0.52
C THR A 91 -7.58 -3.71 0.24
#